data_AF-A0A368ATR2-F1
#
_entry.id   AF-A0A368ATR2-F1
#
_cell.length_a   1.000
_cell.length_b   1.000
_cell.length_c   1.000
_cell.angle_alpha   90.00
_cell.angle_beta   90.00
_cell.angle_gamma   90.00
#
_symmetry.space_group_name_H-M   'P 1'
#
loop_
_entity.id
_entity.type
_entity.pdbx_description
1 polymer ?
#
loop_
_entity_poly.entity_id
_entity_poly.type
_entity_poly.pdbx_seq_one_letter_code
_entity_poly.pdbx_strand_id
1 'polypeptide(L)' 'MTFDEALNHFRTGRAIGEALGVSSSRVSQCRAAGGFSYPMQCVLEKESGGKLVARRQDVPRVDSLKSAV' A
#
# COMPACT_ATOMS: atom_id res chain seq x y z
N MET A 1 1.66 -6.45 -4.77
CA MET A 1 0.69 -5.54 -5.41
C MET A 1 1.20 -4.11 -5.33
N THR A 2 0.90 -3.28 -6.32
CA THR A 2 1.17 -1.84 -6.34
C THR A 2 0.05 -1.05 -5.66
N PHE A 3 0.28 0.24 -5.40
CA PHE A 3 -0.78 1.13 -4.89
C PHE A 3 -1.97 1.21 -5.85
N ASP A 4 -1.71 1.30 -7.15
CA ASP A 4 -2.75 1.46 -8.17
C ASP A 4 -3.60 0.19 -8.34
N GLU A 5 -3.00 -1.01 -8.21
CA GLU A 5 -3.77 -2.26 -8.18
C GLU A 5 -4.74 -2.29 -6.99
N ALA A 6 -4.26 -1.90 -5.80
CA ALA A 6 -5.11 -1.80 -4.62
C ALA A 6 -6.20 -0.73 -4.79
N LEU A 7 -5.86 0.43 -5.35
CA LEU A 7 -6.83 1.50 -5.62
C LEU A 7 -7.88 1.08 -6.65
N ASN A 8 -7.49 0.35 -7.69
CA ASN A 8 -8.43 -0.19 -8.66
C ASN A 8 -9.39 -1.21 -8.01
N HIS A 9 -8.90 -2.03 -7.08
CA HIS A 9 -9.74 -3.00 -6.38
C HIS A 9 -10.68 -2.36 -5.35
N PHE A 10 -10.14 -1.59 -4.41
CA PHE A 10 -10.88 -0.97 -3.31
C PHE A 10 -11.59 0.33 -3.70
N ARG A 11 -11.36 0.83 -4.92
CA ARG A 11 -11.92 2.05 -5.54
C ARG A 11 -11.51 3.38 -4.90
N THR A 12 -11.24 3.40 -3.60
CA THR A 12 -10.89 4.62 -2.88
C THR A 12 -9.77 4.38 -1.87
N GLY A 13 -8.96 5.42 -1.62
CA GLY A 13 -7.96 5.37 -0.55
C GLY A 13 -8.56 5.20 0.84
N ARG A 14 -9.82 5.63 1.05
CA ARG A 14 -10.55 5.39 2.30
C ARG A 14 -10.80 3.90 2.51
N ALA A 15 -11.31 3.19 1.51
CA ALA A 15 -11.56 1.75 1.60
C ALA A 15 -10.27 0.96 1.80
N ILE A 16 -9.14 1.38 1.20
CA ILE A 16 -7.81 0.83 1.50
C ILE A 16 -7.46 1.03 2.99
N GLY A 17 -7.72 2.23 3.53
CA GLY A 17 -7.47 2.55 4.93
C GLY A 17 -8.31 1.69 5.87
N GLU A 18 -9.59 1.51 5.57
CA GLU A 18 -10.51 0.63 6.32
C GLU A 18 -10.02 -0.83 6.30
N ALA A 19 -9.61 -1.35 5.14
CA ALA A 19 -9.04 -2.71 5.02
C ALA A 19 -7.73 -2.88 5.80
N LEU A 20 -6.88 -1.86 5.85
CA LEU A 20 -5.62 -1.86 6.59
C LEU A 20 -5.77 -1.53 8.08
N GLY A 21 -6.93 -1.04 8.52
CA GLY A 21 -7.12 -0.50 9.86
C GLY A 21 -6.30 0.77 10.14
N VAL A 22 -6.08 1.61 9.12
CA VAL A 22 -5.26 2.84 9.22
C VAL A 22 -6.01 4.07 8.67
N SER A 23 -5.53 5.26 9.04
CA SER A 23 -6.12 6.52 8.55
C SER A 23 -5.86 6.77 7.06
N SER A 24 -6.70 7.58 6.43
CA SER A 24 -6.51 8.06 5.05
C SER A 24 -5.17 8.80 4.87
N SER A 25 -4.70 9.52 5.89
CA SER A 25 -3.39 10.16 5.88
C SER A 25 -2.26 9.13 5.78
N ARG A 26 -2.38 7.98 6.47
CA ARG A 26 -1.41 6.89 6.36
C ARG A 26 -1.40 6.27 4.97
N VAL A 27 -2.58 6.11 4.36
CA VAL A 27 -2.70 5.63 2.96
C VAL A 27 -2.02 6.61 1.99
N SER A 28 -2.20 7.92 2.19
CA SER A 28 -1.52 8.94 1.39
C SER A 28 0.01 8.87 1.53
N GLN A 29 0.52 8.64 2.74
CA GLN A 29 1.95 8.41 2.97
C GLN A 29 2.45 7.15 2.25
N CYS A 30 1.70 6.04 2.27
CA CYS A 30 2.04 4.85 1.49
C CYS A 30 2.15 5.17 -0.01
N ARG A 31 1.18 5.92 -0.55
CA ARG A 31 1.24 6.37 -1.95
C ARG A 31 2.49 7.19 -2.24
N ALA A 32 2.79 8.18 -1.39
CA ALA A 32 3.96 9.04 -1.53
C ALA A 32 5.29 8.26 -1.37
N ALA A 33 5.28 7.22 -0.54
CA ALA A 33 6.42 6.32 -0.35
C ALA A 33 6.58 5.32 -1.51
N GLY A 34 5.70 5.31 -2.51
CA GLY A 34 5.77 4.43 -3.68
C GLY A 34 5.01 3.11 -3.53
N GLY A 35 4.23 2.92 -2.46
CA GLY A 35 3.42 1.72 -2.26
C GLY A 35 3.31 1.26 -0.82
N PHE A 36 2.99 -0.02 -0.65
CA PHE A 36 2.75 -0.63 0.66
C PHE A 36 3.93 -1.49 1.09
N SER A 37 4.22 -1.48 2.40
CA SER A 37 5.13 -2.47 2.98
C SER A 37 4.60 -3.88 2.77
N TYR A 38 5.48 -4.89 2.82
CA TYR A 38 5.06 -6.28 2.61
C TYR A 38 3.93 -6.73 3.56
N PRO A 39 3.97 -6.43 4.88
CA PRO A 39 2.87 -6.77 5.78
C PRO A 39 1.53 -6.13 5.39
N MET A 40 1.54 -4.87 4.94
CA MET A 40 0.33 -4.21 4.45
C MET A 40 -0.20 -4.88 3.18
N GLN A 41 0.69 -5.32 2.27
CA GLN A 41 0.27 -6.09 1.10
C GLN A 41 -0.39 -7.41 1.51
N CYS A 42 0.14 -8.14 2.50
CA CYS A 42 -0.48 -9.38 3.00
C CYS A 42 -1.89 -9.15 3.56
N VAL A 43 -2.13 -8.04 4.27
CA VAL A 43 -3.46 -7.68 4.76
C VAL A 43 -4.40 -7.39 3.59
N LEU A 44 -3.98 -6.59 2.62
CA LEU A 44 -4.79 -6.28 1.45
C LEU A 44 -5.11 -7.52 0.59
N GLU A 45 -4.16 -8.45 0.47
CA GLU A 45 -4.38 -9.74 -0.20
C GLU A 45 -5.50 -10.52 0.49
N LYS A 46 -5.42 -10.65 1.82
CA LYS A 46 -6.45 -11.31 2.62
C LYS A 46 -7.81 -10.62 2.48
N GLU A 47 -7.88 -9.30 2.67
CA GLU A 47 -9.14 -8.54 2.62
C GLU A 47 -9.75 -8.52 1.20
N SER A 48 -8.93 -8.67 0.16
CA SER A 48 -9.40 -8.78 -1.22
C SER A 48 -9.93 -10.18 -1.60
N GLY A 49 -9.83 -11.16 -0.69
CA GLY A 49 -10.12 -12.56 -0.99
C GLY A 49 -9.16 -13.18 -2.00
N GLY A 50 -7.90 -12.76 -2.00
CA GLY A 50 -6.87 -13.24 -2.93
C GLY A 50 -6.91 -12.61 -4.33
N LYS A 51 -7.74 -11.59 -4.56
CA LYS A 51 -7.77 -10.85 -5.84
C LYS A 51 -6.53 -9.98 -6.05
N LEU A 52 -5.91 -9.54 -4.96
CA LEU A 52 -4.61 -8.89 -4.95
C LEU A 52 -3.58 -9.87 -4.38
N VAL A 53 -2.36 -9.83 -4.92
CA VAL A 53 -1.25 -10.71 -4.48
C VAL A 53 -0.13 -9.88 -3.88
N ALA A 54 0.31 -10.21 -2.67
CA ALA A 54 1.47 -9.57 -2.06
C ALA A 54 2.76 -9.98 -2.79
N ARG A 55 3.54 -9.00 -3.24
CA ARG A 55 4.77 -9.23 -4.00
C ARG A 55 5.91 -8.44 -3.36
N ARG A 56 6.98 -9.13 -2.92
CA ARG A 56 8.16 -8.50 -2.31
C ARG A 56 8.81 -7.47 -3.22
N GLN A 57 8.74 -7.67 -4.54
CA GLN A 57 9.28 -6.74 -5.54
C GLN A 57 8.54 -5.40 -5.61
N ASP A 58 7.28 -5.34 -5.17
CA ASP A 58 6.47 -4.11 -5.13
C ASP A 58 6.62 -3.36 -3.80
N VAL A 59 7.39 -3.90 -2.86
CA VAL A 59 7.71 -3.19 -1.62
C VAL A 59 8.56 -1.98 -2.01
N PRO A 60 8.18 -0.76 -1.61
CA PRO A 60 8.98 0.40 -1.94
C PRO A 60 10.37 0.25 -1.37
N ARG A 61 11.37 0.36 -2.24
CA ARG A 61 12.75 0.46 -1.80
C ARG A 61 12.90 1.84 -1.19
N VAL A 62 13.12 1.88 0.11
CA VAL A 62 13.54 3.11 0.77
C VAL A 62 14.95 3.36 0.26
N ASP A 63 15.08 4.09 -0.85
CA ASP A 63 16.31 4.82 -1.09
C ASP A 63 16.38 5.85 0.02
N SER A 64 17.20 5.57 1.03
CA SER A 64 17.49 6.45 2.17
C SER A 64 18.22 7.72 1.76
N LEU A 65 17.92 8.30 0.60
CA LEU A 65 18.42 9.57 0.11
C LEU A 65 17.36 10.64 0.31
N LYS A 66 17.08 10.91 1.58
CA LYS A 66 16.75 12.26 2.00
C LYS A 66 18.04 12.87 2.58
N SER A 67 19.02 13.14 1.71
CA SER A 67 20.02 14.16 2.05
C SER A 67 19.26 15.48 2.05
N ALA A 68 19.00 15.96 3.26
CA ALA A 68 18.73 17.37 3.49
C ALA A 68 19.93 18.17 2.98
N VAL A 69 19.68 19.09 2.05
CA VAL A 69 20.44 20.33 1.82
C VAL A 69 19.43 21.45 1.76
#